data_AF-A0A1I7KAT9-F1
#
_entry.id   AF-A0A1I7KAT9-F1
#
_cell.length_a   1.000
_cell.length_b   1.000
_cell.length_c   1.000
_cell.angle_alpha   90.00
_cell.angle_beta   90.00
_cell.angle_gamma   90.00
#
_symmetry.space_group_name_H-M   'P 1'
#
loop_
_entity.id
_entity.type
_entity.pdbx_description
1 polymer ?
#
loop_
_entity_poly.entity_id
_entity_poly.type
_entity_poly.pdbx_seq_one_letter_code
_entity_poly.pdbx_strand_id
1 'polypeptide(L)'
;MTREENIKAILECNFVGFKEEIINIATKRICELDQEPKTNDVISSREEYRELAVAWIPVNERTPQDTTPVNITWVNHKPAVYYASIKDKPFTATACYCPANGKWYWYSVTCKDYLDEYNHSESDSMDDEIEVIAWAPLPKEYKEGQK
;
A
#
# COMPACT_ATOMS: atom_id res chain seq x y z
N MET A 1 0.73 42.94 25.42
CA MET A 1 1.91 42.07 25.28
C MET A 1 1.82 41.42 23.91
N THR A 2 2.78 41.68 23.03
CA THR A 2 2.85 41.12 21.68
C THR A 2 3.23 39.64 21.74
N ARG A 3 2.97 38.88 20.67
CA ARG A 3 3.26 37.44 20.61
C ARG A 3 4.75 37.14 20.81
N GLU A 4 5.61 38.01 20.29
CA GLU A 4 7.07 37.95 20.46
C GLU A 4 7.47 38.22 21.92
N GLU A 5 6.83 39.17 22.59
CA GLU A 5 7.06 39.44 24.02
C GLU A 5 6.70 38.23 24.90
N ASN A 6 5.62 37.50 24.58
CA ASN A 6 5.24 36.30 25.31
C ASN A 6 6.22 35.13 25.11
N ILE A 7 6.72 34.92 23.89
CA ILE A 7 7.71 33.87 23.58
C ILE A 7 9.04 34.18 24.26
N LYS A 8 9.47 35.44 24.22
CA LYS A 8 10.68 35.91 24.90
C LYS A 8 10.60 35.67 26.42
N ALA A 9 9.48 36.03 27.04
CA ALA A 9 9.27 35.81 28.47
C ALA A 9 9.30 34.31 28.87
N ILE A 10 8.77 33.41 28.03
CA ILE A 10 8.81 31.96 28.26
C ILE A 10 10.25 31.42 28.17
N LEU A 11 11.05 31.92 27.23
CA LEU A 11 12.44 31.50 27.06
C LEU A 11 13.33 32.02 28.19
N GLU A 12 13.14 33.27 28.62
CA GLU A 12 13.85 33.86 29.76
C GLU A 12 13.56 33.13 31.08
N CYS A 13 12.32 32.69 31.30
CA CYS A 13 11.94 31.91 32.49
C CYS A 13 12.51 30.49 32.51
N ASN A 14 12.68 29.85 31.36
CA ASN A 14 13.08 28.44 31.26
C ASN A 14 14.60 28.24 31.09
N PHE A 15 15.34 29.25 30.66
CA PHE A 15 16.78 29.17 30.39
C PHE A 15 17.55 30.25 31.15
N VAL A 16 17.67 30.07 32.46
CA VAL A 16 18.47 30.97 33.31
C VAL A 16 19.96 30.88 32.90
N GLY A 17 20.49 31.96 32.32
CA GLY A 17 21.92 32.12 32.03
C GLY A 17 22.33 32.18 30.55
N PHE A 18 21.40 32.15 29.60
CA PHE A 18 21.71 32.37 28.18
C PHE A 18 21.76 33.87 27.83
N LYS A 19 22.75 34.28 27.03
CA LYS A 19 22.91 35.67 26.54
C LYS A 19 21.70 36.07 25.68
N GLU A 20 21.21 37.31 25.83
CA GLU A 20 20.04 37.87 25.11
C GLU A 20 20.05 37.60 23.60
N GLU A 21 21.24 37.53 23.00
CA GLU A 21 21.46 37.25 21.59
C GLU A 21 20.90 35.88 21.15
N ILE A 22 21.01 34.85 22.01
CA ILE A 22 20.51 33.50 21.72
C ILE A 22 18.98 33.45 21.83
N ILE A 23 18.40 34.20 22.77
CA ILE A 23 16.95 34.32 22.94
C ILE A 23 16.34 35.03 21.73
N ASN A 24 17.00 36.08 21.22
CA ASN A 24 16.56 36.79 20.03
C ASN A 24 16.63 35.91 18.77
N ILE A 25 17.68 35.10 18.60
CA ILE A 25 17.81 34.13 17.49
C ILE A 25 16.70 33.07 17.56
N ALA A 26 16.47 32.50 18.74
CA ALA A 26 15.43 31.48 18.94
C ALA A 26 14.03 32.03 18.65
N THR A 27 13.75 33.25 19.12
CA THR A 27 12.45 33.93 18.88
C THR A 27 12.25 34.18 17.39
N LYS A 28 13.26 34.71 16.70
CA LYS A 28 13.21 34.96 15.26
C LYS A 28 12.97 33.67 14.47
N ARG A 29 13.65 32.57 14.84
CA ARG A 29 13.51 31.28 14.16
C ARG A 29 12.12 30.67 14.32
N ILE A 30 11.50 30.81 15.48
CA ILE A 30 10.13 30.33 15.73
C ILE A 30 9.13 31.15 14.93
N CYS A 31 9.31 32.48 14.86
CA CYS A 31 8.49 33.34 14.02
C CYS A 31 8.64 33.04 12.51
N GLU A 32 9.83 32.66 12.05
CA GLU A 32 10.09 32.22 10.67
C GLU A 32 9.45 30.86 10.36
N LEU A 33 9.49 29.89 11.28
CA LEU A 33 8.85 28.58 11.11
C LEU A 33 7.31 28.66 11.04
N ASP A 34 6.72 29.64 11.72
CA ASP A 34 5.28 29.91 11.63
C ASP A 34 4.85 30.59 10.32
N GLN A 35 5.81 31.10 9.53
CA GLN A 35 5.57 31.68 8.21
C GLN A 35 5.76 30.67 7.06
N GLU A 36 6.21 29.44 7.35
CA GLU A 36 6.14 28.38 6.34
C GLU A 36 4.66 28.07 6.04
N PRO A 37 4.28 27.93 4.76
CA PRO A 37 2.88 27.73 4.40
C PRO A 37 2.38 26.47 5.11
N LYS A 38 1.34 26.61 5.93
CA LYS A 38 0.64 25.48 6.55
C LYS A 38 0.13 24.58 5.43
N THR A 39 0.87 23.52 5.16
CA THR A 39 0.72 22.65 3.98
C THR A 39 -0.54 21.80 4.10
N ASN A 40 -1.70 22.38 3.79
CA ASN A 40 -2.90 21.59 3.49
C ASN A 40 -2.77 20.87 2.13
N ASP A 41 -1.98 21.40 1.19
CA ASP A 41 -1.78 20.79 -0.14
C ASP A 41 -0.89 19.54 -0.13
N VAL A 42 0.07 19.44 0.80
CA VAL A 42 0.97 18.27 0.91
C VAL A 42 0.26 17.08 1.57
N ILE A 43 -0.72 17.33 2.42
CA ILE A 43 -1.49 16.28 3.11
C ILE A 43 -2.43 15.58 2.12
N SER A 44 -3.06 16.33 1.21
CA SER A 44 -3.97 15.80 0.17
C SER A 44 -3.30 14.76 -0.73
N SER A 45 -2.09 15.04 -1.22
CA SER A 45 -1.37 14.12 -2.11
C SER A 45 -0.93 12.83 -1.40
N ARG A 46 -0.53 12.89 -0.12
CA ARG A 46 -0.09 11.71 0.65
C ARG A 46 -1.21 10.71 0.92
N GLU A 47 -2.43 11.18 1.14
CA GLU A 47 -3.60 10.30 1.32
C GLU A 47 -4.02 9.66 -0.02
N GLU A 48 -3.98 10.41 -1.12
CA GLU A 48 -4.15 9.87 -2.48
C GLU A 48 -3.09 8.79 -2.83
N TYR A 49 -1.81 9.04 -2.55
CA TYR A 49 -0.75 8.05 -2.77
C TYR A 49 -0.88 6.82 -1.86
N ARG A 50 -1.45 6.98 -0.65
CA ARG A 50 -1.77 5.84 0.23
C ARG A 50 -2.93 5.01 -0.29
N GLU A 51 -3.92 5.63 -0.93
CA GLU A 51 -5.00 4.90 -1.60
C GLU A 51 -4.53 4.19 -2.88
N LEU A 52 -3.51 4.73 -3.56
CA LEU A 52 -2.89 4.11 -4.75
C LEU A 52 -1.88 3.01 -4.40
N ALA A 53 -1.27 3.07 -3.20
CA ALA A 53 -0.36 2.04 -2.71
C ALA A 53 -1.15 0.81 -2.24
N VAL A 54 -1.49 -0.06 -3.18
CA VAL A 54 -2.05 -1.37 -2.84
C VAL A 54 -1.02 -2.16 -2.04
N ALA A 55 -1.29 -2.34 -0.75
CA ALA A 55 -0.41 -3.10 0.14
C ALA A 55 -0.52 -4.60 -0.19
N TRP A 56 0.62 -5.22 -0.49
CA TRP A 56 0.72 -6.66 -0.65
C TRP A 56 0.59 -7.35 0.71
N ILE A 57 -0.26 -8.37 0.76
CA ILE A 57 -0.53 -9.20 1.94
C ILE A 57 0.07 -10.58 1.69
N PRO A 58 1.05 -11.02 2.50
CA PRO A 58 1.57 -12.38 2.43
C PRO A 58 0.46 -13.42 2.62
N VAL A 59 0.46 -14.48 1.82
CA VAL A 59 -0.57 -15.54 1.90
C VAL A 59 -0.55 -16.24 3.27
N ASN A 60 0.63 -16.38 3.87
CA ASN A 60 0.80 -16.94 5.21
C ASN A 60 0.26 -16.04 6.34
N GLU A 61 0.07 -14.74 6.10
CA GLU A 61 -0.59 -13.82 7.02
C GLU A 61 -2.10 -13.97 6.92
N ARG A 62 -2.63 -13.91 5.68
CA ARG A 62 -4.07 -14.03 5.41
C ARG A 62 -4.32 -14.30 3.93
N THR A 63 -5.32 -15.13 3.63
CA THR A 63 -5.85 -15.33 2.26
C THR A 63 -7.03 -14.39 1.96
N PRO A 64 -7.40 -14.18 0.69
CA PRO A 64 -8.69 -13.58 0.35
C PRO A 64 -9.87 -14.32 1.00
N GLN A 65 -10.96 -13.62 1.26
CA GLN A 65 -12.13 -14.16 1.95
C GLN A 65 -13.24 -14.60 0.99
N ASP A 66 -13.13 -14.25 -0.29
CA ASP A 66 -14.09 -14.55 -1.34
C ASP A 66 -13.37 -14.84 -2.67
N THR A 67 -14.16 -15.15 -3.70
CA THR A 67 -13.73 -15.46 -5.07
C THR A 67 -13.48 -14.20 -5.91
N THR A 68 -13.34 -13.04 -5.29
CA THR A 68 -13.05 -11.80 -6.03
C THR A 68 -11.65 -11.86 -6.64
N PRO A 69 -11.48 -11.45 -7.90
CA PRO A 69 -10.16 -11.40 -8.52
C PRO A 69 -9.22 -10.45 -7.77
N VAL A 70 -7.99 -10.91 -7.54
CA VAL A 70 -6.92 -10.15 -6.87
C VAL A 70 -5.63 -10.25 -7.68
N ASN A 71 -4.76 -9.26 -7.52
CA ASN A 71 -3.38 -9.39 -7.95
C ASN A 71 -2.65 -10.35 -7.02
N ILE A 72 -1.80 -11.18 -7.58
CA ILE A 72 -0.98 -12.14 -6.85
C ILE A 72 0.48 -12.00 -7.23
N THR A 73 1.35 -12.37 -6.30
CA THR A 73 2.75 -12.74 -6.58
C THR A 73 2.88 -14.24 -6.40
N TRP A 74 3.39 -14.92 -7.42
CA TRP A 74 3.55 -16.38 -7.45
C TRP A 74 4.95 -16.80 -7.86
N VAL A 75 5.31 -18.02 -7.50
CA VAL A 75 6.60 -18.65 -7.79
C VAL A 75 6.35 -20.04 -8.37
N ASN A 76 7.06 -20.38 -9.45
CA ASN A 76 7.07 -21.76 -9.97
C ASN A 76 8.33 -22.48 -9.51
N HIS A 77 8.16 -23.56 -8.75
CA HIS A 77 9.30 -24.35 -8.26
C HIS A 77 9.76 -25.43 -9.24
N LYS A 78 8.95 -25.75 -10.25
CA LYS A 78 9.23 -26.83 -11.20
C LYS A 78 8.66 -26.51 -12.58
N PRO A 79 9.10 -25.42 -13.22
CA PRO A 79 8.64 -25.11 -14.56
C PRO A 79 9.14 -26.15 -15.56
N ALA A 80 8.45 -26.26 -16.70
CA ALA A 80 8.94 -27.05 -17.82
C ALA A 80 10.35 -26.60 -18.25
N VAL A 81 11.13 -27.50 -18.84
CA VAL A 81 12.56 -27.26 -19.16
C VAL A 81 12.79 -25.99 -19.98
N TYR A 82 11.90 -25.69 -20.93
CA TYR A 82 11.99 -24.49 -21.77
C TYR A 82 11.63 -23.18 -21.02
N TYR A 83 11.06 -23.27 -19.82
CA TYR A 83 10.84 -22.18 -18.87
C TYR A 83 11.78 -22.25 -17.66
N ALA A 84 12.87 -23.03 -17.69
CA ALA A 84 13.77 -23.19 -16.55
C ALA A 84 14.30 -21.84 -15.98
N SER A 85 14.35 -20.79 -16.80
CA SER A 85 14.75 -19.44 -16.40
C SER A 85 13.82 -18.75 -15.40
N ILE A 86 12.56 -19.20 -15.25
CA ILE A 86 11.57 -18.61 -14.32
C ILE A 86 11.53 -19.32 -12.97
N LYS A 87 12.24 -20.45 -12.83
CA LYS A 87 12.24 -21.28 -11.62
C LYS A 87 12.62 -20.44 -10.39
N ASP A 88 11.84 -20.59 -9.32
CA ASP A 88 12.05 -19.95 -8.01
C ASP A 88 12.11 -18.41 -8.06
N LYS A 89 11.55 -17.79 -9.12
CA LYS A 89 11.47 -16.33 -9.25
C LYS A 89 10.02 -15.86 -9.10
N PRO A 90 9.80 -14.73 -8.42
CA PRO A 90 8.47 -14.17 -8.24
C PRO A 90 7.97 -13.48 -9.53
N PHE A 91 6.71 -13.70 -9.86
CA PHE A 91 5.98 -13.03 -10.94
C PHE A 91 4.64 -12.54 -10.45
N THR A 92 4.12 -11.48 -11.07
CA THR A 92 2.79 -10.94 -10.77
C THR A 92 1.74 -11.37 -11.80
N ALA A 93 0.54 -11.68 -11.35
CA ALA A 93 -0.61 -12.01 -12.20
C ALA A 93 -1.92 -11.66 -11.49
N THR A 94 -3.06 -11.96 -12.12
CA THR A 94 -4.39 -11.89 -11.49
C THR A 94 -4.94 -13.29 -11.30
N ALA A 95 -5.54 -13.56 -10.14
CA ALA A 95 -6.07 -14.86 -9.77
C ALA A 95 -7.28 -14.72 -8.84
N CYS A 96 -8.02 -15.82 -8.70
CA CYS A 96 -9.10 -15.97 -7.73
C CYS A 96 -8.69 -17.02 -6.68
N TYR A 97 -8.98 -16.75 -5.42
CA TYR A 97 -8.89 -17.75 -4.36
C TYR A 97 -10.30 -18.30 -4.10
N CYS A 98 -10.46 -19.62 -3.97
CA CYS A 98 -11.73 -20.22 -3.60
C CYS A 98 -11.68 -20.70 -2.14
N PRO A 99 -12.33 -20.00 -1.19
CA PRO A 99 -12.30 -20.38 0.22
C PRO A 99 -12.92 -21.76 0.50
N ALA A 100 -13.87 -22.20 -0.33
CA ALA A 100 -14.57 -23.48 -0.16
C ALA A 100 -13.66 -24.70 -0.34
N ASN A 101 -12.61 -24.58 -1.16
CA ASN A 101 -11.68 -25.67 -1.44
C ASN A 101 -10.21 -25.32 -1.13
N GLY A 102 -9.91 -24.07 -0.77
CA GLY A 102 -8.58 -23.59 -0.39
C GLY A 102 -7.60 -23.46 -1.56
N LYS A 103 -8.08 -23.41 -2.82
CA LYS A 103 -7.24 -23.40 -4.02
C LYS A 103 -7.22 -22.05 -4.73
N TRP A 104 -6.14 -21.84 -5.48
CA TRP A 104 -5.96 -20.70 -6.37
C TRP A 104 -6.23 -21.07 -7.82
N TYR A 105 -6.81 -20.13 -8.55
CA TYR A 105 -7.19 -20.26 -9.96
C TYR A 105 -6.70 -19.05 -10.74
N TRP A 106 -6.17 -19.27 -11.93
CA TRP A 106 -5.85 -18.20 -12.86
C TRP A 106 -7.11 -17.41 -13.19
N TYR A 107 -7.02 -16.08 -13.19
CA TYR A 107 -8.20 -15.29 -13.51
C TYR A 107 -8.56 -15.40 -14.99
N SER A 108 -9.78 -15.83 -15.24
CA SER A 108 -10.49 -15.64 -16.49
C SER A 108 -11.95 -15.27 -16.19
N VAL A 109 -12.63 -14.61 -17.12
CA VAL A 109 -14.05 -14.25 -16.94
C VAL A 109 -14.91 -15.49 -16.67
N THR A 110 -14.61 -16.58 -17.37
CA THR A 110 -15.28 -17.87 -17.22
C THR A 110 -14.92 -18.55 -15.90
N CYS A 111 -13.66 -18.45 -15.44
CA CYS A 111 -13.24 -18.98 -14.14
C CYS A 111 -14.15 -18.47 -13.01
N LYS A 112 -14.44 -17.17 -13.01
CA LYS A 112 -15.27 -16.56 -11.97
C LYS A 112 -16.66 -17.20 -11.91
N ASP A 113 -17.32 -17.35 -13.05
CA ASP A 113 -18.66 -17.96 -13.11
C ASP A 113 -18.63 -19.41 -12.59
N TYR A 114 -17.62 -20.19 -12.98
CA TYR A 114 -17.46 -21.57 -12.52
C TYR A 114 -17.16 -21.67 -11.02
N LEU A 115 -16.37 -20.74 -10.47
CA LEU A 115 -16.11 -20.70 -9.03
C LEU A 115 -17.36 -20.30 -8.24
N ASP A 116 -18.15 -19.36 -8.73
CA ASP A 116 -19.36 -18.91 -8.07
C ASP A 116 -20.47 -19.98 -8.11
N GLU A 117 -20.55 -20.79 -9.18
CA GLU A 117 -21.55 -21.86 -9.33
C GLU A 117 -21.11 -23.22 -8.74
N TYR A 118 -19.87 -23.63 -8.99
CA TYR A 118 -19.38 -24.98 -8.70
C TYR A 118 -18.23 -25.01 -7.68
N ASN A 119 -17.72 -23.86 -7.23
CA ASN A 119 -16.52 -23.76 -6.40
C ASN A 119 -15.30 -24.45 -7.03
N HIS A 120 -15.25 -24.56 -8.36
CA HIS A 120 -14.16 -25.24 -9.06
C HIS A 120 -14.12 -24.87 -10.55
N SER A 121 -12.92 -24.60 -11.08
CA SER A 121 -12.63 -24.57 -12.52
C SER A 121 -11.38 -25.41 -12.81
N GLU A 122 -11.55 -26.53 -13.50
CA GLU A 122 -10.43 -27.43 -13.82
C GLU A 122 -9.38 -26.75 -14.71
N SER A 123 -9.85 -26.08 -15.77
CA SER A 123 -8.99 -25.43 -16.77
C SER A 123 -8.17 -24.27 -16.22
N ASP A 124 -8.68 -23.58 -15.20
CA ASP A 124 -8.01 -22.43 -14.59
C ASP A 124 -7.28 -22.79 -13.29
N SER A 125 -7.34 -24.04 -12.82
CA SER A 125 -6.64 -24.45 -11.61
C SER A 125 -5.14 -24.23 -11.77
N MET A 126 -4.50 -23.65 -10.76
CA MET A 126 -3.04 -23.59 -10.74
C MET A 126 -2.45 -24.98 -10.52
N ASP A 127 -1.30 -25.23 -11.14
CA ASP A 127 -0.51 -26.45 -10.92
C ASP A 127 0.03 -26.47 -9.49
N ASP A 128 0.19 -27.66 -8.90
CA ASP A 128 0.67 -27.85 -7.53
C ASP A 128 2.09 -27.30 -7.31
N GLU A 129 2.89 -27.18 -8.37
CA GLU A 129 4.24 -26.61 -8.29
C GLU A 129 4.29 -25.07 -8.34
N ILE A 130 3.13 -24.43 -8.44
CA ILE A 130 2.97 -22.98 -8.39
C ILE A 130 2.49 -22.56 -6.99
N GLU A 131 3.33 -21.79 -6.30
CA GLU A 131 3.01 -21.23 -4.99
C GLU A 131 2.63 -19.75 -5.12
N VAL A 132 1.48 -19.37 -4.57
CA VAL A 132 1.12 -17.96 -4.39
C VAL A 132 1.65 -17.48 -3.04
N ILE A 133 2.54 -16.47 -3.05
CA ILE A 133 3.24 -16.02 -1.84
C ILE A 133 2.66 -14.72 -1.26
N ALA A 134 2.03 -13.88 -2.08
CA ALA A 134 1.39 -12.65 -1.65
C ALA A 134 0.23 -12.27 -2.59
N TRP A 135 -0.71 -11.47 -2.10
CA TRP A 135 -1.82 -10.94 -2.89
C TRP A 135 -2.14 -9.50 -2.55
N ALA A 136 -2.88 -8.84 -3.43
CA ALA A 136 -3.24 -7.44 -3.35
C ALA A 136 -4.60 -7.24 -4.06
N PRO A 137 -5.54 -6.44 -3.51
CA PRO A 137 -6.78 -6.15 -4.22
C PRO A 137 -6.50 -5.47 -5.57
N LEU A 138 -7.42 -5.64 -6.53
CA LEU A 138 -7.33 -4.91 -7.78
C LEU A 138 -7.43 -3.39 -7.54
N PRO A 139 -6.77 -2.57 -8.38
CA PRO A 139 -6.92 -1.12 -8.30
C PRO A 139 -8.37 -0.71 -8.55
N LYS A 140 -8.75 0.48 -8.05
CA LYS A 140 -10.07 1.06 -8.34
C LYS A 140 -10.24 1.21 -9.86
N GLU A 141 -11.45 0.94 -10.33
CA GLU A 141 -11.81 1.08 -11.74
C GLU A 141 -11.53 2.50 -12.25
N TYR A 142 -11.12 2.59 -13.52
CA TYR A 142 -11.00 3.87 -14.20
C TYR A 142 -12.39 4.46 -14.44
N LYS A 143 -12.60 5.69 -13.98
CA LYS A 143 -13.82 6.47 -14.28
C LYS A 143 -13.53 7.40 -15.45
N GLU A 144 -14.13 7.12 -16.60
CA GLU A 144 -14.06 8.04 -17.73
C GLU A 144 -14.76 9.36 -17.34
N GLY A 145 -14.04 10.48 -17.46
CA GLY A 145 -14.61 11.80 -17.21
C GLY A 145 -15.82 12.02 -18.12
N GLN A 146 -16.97 12.33 -17.54
CA GLN A 146 -18.17 12.69 -18.30
C GLN A 146 -17.81 13.80 -19.28
N LYS A 147 -17.90 13.50 -20.58
CA LYS A 147 -17.81 14.51 -21.64
C LYS A 147 -19.10 15.31 -21.72
#